data_AF-A0A1M6HXW3-F1
#
_entry.id   AF-A0A1M6HXW3-F1
#
_cell.length_a   1.000
_cell.length_b   1.000
_cell.length_c   1.000
_cell.angle_alpha   90.00
_cell.angle_beta   90.00
_cell.angle_gamma   90.00
#
_symmetry.space_group_name_H-M   'P 1'
#
loop_
_entity.id
_entity.type
_entity.pdbx_description
1 polymer ?
#
loop_
_entity_poly.entity_id
_entity_poly.type
_entity_poly.pdbx_seq_one_letter_code
_entity_poly.pdbx_strand_id
1 'polypeptide(L)'
;MRRFMPFLVLLCLWLPWVPVAAAQTAAEDLTYEVQSYSRADTGELYKDLPLTWYPVYALREFDAFAPAPGVDWPTGPVNKKTPPVLKDWLAAAQKQQWLTTKILTAAEIGALLILSDSYGTYLGVITELHPSYLCYKMPNVEGLPSRFRLDFADKDTGGYRLEGLILPRKAGSAAPSFAPSQASAGTEAYKGLPGSSPLIPLLKAFDSHSKAPVAWSADPEEWITLAEAQGLTVSFDPRAAKTNALLLTYQDGKIAALSLVRAVYPDKLIVEKSIAGEQYLEQLPLDRLTDFAAYIYPEQANQSTATTAVL
;
A
#
# COMPACT_ATOMS: atom_id res chain seq x y z
N MET A 1 73.33 -10.51 -52.11
CA MET A 1 73.41 -10.52 -50.64
C MET A 1 72.10 -11.10 -50.10
N ARG A 2 72.21 -12.24 -49.40
CA ARG A 2 71.09 -13.08 -48.94
C ARG A 2 70.21 -12.33 -47.94
N ARG A 3 68.91 -12.24 -48.22
CA ARG A 3 67.90 -11.71 -47.29
C ARG A 3 67.51 -12.81 -46.30
N PHE A 4 67.79 -12.56 -45.03
CA PHE A 4 67.37 -13.37 -43.89
C PHE A 4 65.85 -13.24 -43.72
N MET A 5 65.16 -14.37 -43.69
CA MET A 5 63.73 -14.50 -43.46
C MET A 5 63.55 -14.98 -42.00
N PRO A 6 62.94 -14.20 -41.10
CA PRO A 6 62.71 -14.67 -39.73
C PRO A 6 61.55 -15.66 -39.70
N PHE A 7 61.84 -16.87 -39.23
CA PHE A 7 60.87 -17.89 -38.83
C PHE A 7 60.16 -17.40 -37.57
N LEU A 8 58.89 -17.03 -37.68
CA LEU A 8 58.03 -16.74 -36.52
C LEU A 8 57.47 -18.08 -36.00
N VAL A 9 57.97 -18.54 -34.85
CA VAL A 9 57.44 -19.70 -34.14
C VAL A 9 56.12 -19.29 -33.48
N LEU A 10 55.01 -19.83 -33.97
CA LEU A 10 53.68 -19.64 -33.40
C LEU A 10 53.53 -20.55 -32.18
N LEU A 11 53.71 -20.01 -30.97
CA LEU A 11 53.48 -20.71 -29.72
C LEU A 11 51.98 -20.68 -29.40
N CYS A 12 51.23 -21.74 -29.74
CA CYS A 12 49.84 -21.89 -29.33
C CYS A 12 49.77 -22.19 -27.82
N LEU A 13 49.55 -21.16 -27.00
CA LEU A 13 49.16 -21.29 -25.60
C LEU A 13 47.71 -21.82 -25.55
N TRP A 14 47.56 -23.10 -25.24
CA TRP A 14 46.28 -23.68 -24.82
C TRP A 14 45.98 -23.21 -23.40
N LEU A 15 45.14 -22.19 -23.27
CA LEU A 15 44.53 -21.84 -21.98
C LEU A 15 43.43 -22.87 -21.68
N PRO A 16 43.50 -23.62 -20.56
CA PRO A 16 42.37 -24.44 -20.16
C PRO A 16 41.19 -23.54 -19.81
N TRP A 17 40.11 -23.71 -20.57
CA TRP A 17 38.81 -23.10 -20.30
C TRP A 17 38.31 -23.66 -18.98
N VAL A 18 38.45 -22.88 -17.90
CA VAL A 18 37.76 -23.17 -16.65
C VAL A 18 36.34 -22.65 -16.83
N PRO A 19 35.30 -23.50 -16.83
CA PRO A 19 33.94 -23.01 -16.78
C PRO A 19 33.79 -22.21 -15.48
N VAL A 20 33.58 -20.90 -15.61
CA VAL A 20 33.13 -20.08 -14.49
C VAL A 20 31.79 -20.67 -14.08
N ALA A 21 31.78 -21.32 -12.90
CA ALA A 21 30.54 -21.72 -12.28
C ALA A 21 29.68 -20.46 -12.17
N ALA A 22 28.59 -20.41 -12.92
CA ALA A 22 27.58 -19.39 -12.75
C ALA A 22 27.17 -19.46 -11.27
N ALA A 23 27.49 -18.41 -10.52
CA ALA A 23 26.92 -18.22 -9.20
C ALA A 23 25.42 -18.26 -9.39
N GLN A 24 24.79 -19.37 -9.00
CA GLN A 24 23.38 -19.41 -8.76
C GLN A 24 23.16 -18.41 -7.64
N THR A 25 22.80 -17.19 -8.00
CA THR A 25 22.06 -16.30 -7.10
C THR A 25 20.86 -17.11 -6.70
N ALA A 26 20.91 -17.67 -5.49
CA ALA A 26 19.72 -18.15 -4.82
C ALA A 26 18.71 -17.01 -4.92
N ALA A 27 17.66 -17.21 -5.70
CA ALA A 27 16.49 -16.37 -5.56
C ALA A 27 16.06 -16.58 -4.11
N GLU A 28 16.37 -15.60 -3.25
CA GLU A 28 15.75 -15.53 -1.93
C GLU A 28 14.25 -15.60 -2.18
N ASP A 29 13.66 -16.69 -1.71
CA ASP A 29 12.22 -16.87 -1.66
C ASP A 29 11.72 -15.80 -0.70
N LEU A 30 11.46 -14.59 -1.22
CA LEU A 30 10.87 -13.48 -0.50
C LEU A 30 9.44 -13.91 -0.14
N THR A 31 9.32 -14.68 0.93
CA THR A 31 8.06 -14.93 1.63
C THR A 31 7.52 -13.57 2.07
N TYR A 32 6.62 -13.01 1.27
CA TYR A 32 5.90 -11.80 1.63
C TYR A 32 4.78 -12.18 2.60
N GLU A 33 4.72 -11.51 3.74
CA GLU A 33 3.73 -11.79 4.77
C GLU A 33 2.43 -11.03 4.48
N VAL A 34 1.59 -11.58 3.59
CA VAL A 34 0.20 -11.16 3.45
C VAL A 34 -0.63 -12.06 4.37
N GLN A 35 -1.06 -11.54 5.52
CA GLN A 35 -2.05 -12.21 6.36
C GLN A 35 -3.41 -12.16 5.68
N SER A 36 -3.65 -13.04 4.70
CA SER A 36 -4.97 -13.20 4.10
C SER A 36 -5.84 -14.05 5.04
N TYR A 37 -6.80 -13.44 5.72
CA TYR A 37 -7.83 -14.20 6.42
C TYR A 37 -8.69 -14.98 5.40
N SER A 38 -8.88 -16.28 5.62
CA SER A 38 -9.81 -17.05 4.80
C SER A 38 -11.22 -16.53 5.04
N ARG A 39 -11.84 -15.90 4.04
CA ARG A 39 -13.28 -15.66 4.07
C ARG A 39 -13.99 -16.99 3.79
N ALA A 40 -14.86 -17.42 4.70
CA ALA A 40 -15.67 -18.61 4.50
C ALA A 40 -16.48 -18.46 3.21
N ASP A 41 -16.39 -19.44 2.31
CA ASP A 41 -17.19 -19.48 1.11
C ASP A 41 -18.61 -19.91 1.47
N THR A 42 -19.55 -18.96 1.43
CA THR A 42 -20.97 -19.22 1.70
C THR A 42 -21.71 -19.72 0.47
N GLY A 43 -21.09 -19.69 -0.73
CA GLY A 43 -21.75 -19.99 -2.01
C GLY A 43 -22.77 -18.93 -2.46
N GLU A 44 -22.95 -17.86 -1.69
CA GLU A 44 -23.88 -16.77 -2.01
C GLU A 44 -23.30 -15.86 -3.10
N LEU A 45 -24.18 -15.39 -4.00
CA LEU A 45 -23.83 -14.54 -5.14
C LEU A 45 -24.50 -13.17 -5.03
N TYR A 46 -23.79 -12.14 -5.50
CA TYR A 46 -24.30 -10.80 -5.75
C TYR A 46 -24.12 -10.46 -7.23
N LYS A 47 -25.22 -10.35 -7.98
CA LYS A 47 -25.19 -10.13 -9.44
C LYS A 47 -24.25 -11.12 -10.15
N ASP A 48 -24.42 -12.41 -9.85
CA ASP A 48 -23.61 -13.53 -10.36
C ASP A 48 -22.12 -13.53 -9.96
N LEU A 49 -21.74 -12.66 -9.01
CA LEU A 49 -20.40 -12.59 -8.43
C LEU A 49 -20.35 -13.23 -7.05
N PRO A 50 -19.32 -14.01 -6.69
CA PRO A 50 -19.18 -14.55 -5.33
C PRO A 50 -19.16 -13.44 -4.29
N LEU A 51 -19.98 -13.52 -3.23
CA LEU A 51 -20.00 -12.52 -2.15
C LEU A 51 -18.63 -12.35 -1.48
N THR A 52 -17.83 -13.41 -1.48
CA THR A 52 -16.47 -13.41 -0.93
C THR A 52 -15.49 -12.61 -1.78
N TRP A 53 -15.83 -12.33 -3.03
CA TRP A 53 -14.96 -11.63 -3.98
C TRP A 53 -14.89 -10.13 -3.68
N TYR A 54 -13.67 -9.60 -3.60
CA TYR A 54 -13.42 -8.26 -3.07
C TYR A 54 -14.17 -7.11 -3.79
N PRO A 55 -14.42 -7.14 -5.12
CA PRO A 55 -15.14 -6.06 -5.82
C PRO A 55 -16.62 -5.96 -5.45
N VAL A 56 -17.21 -7.04 -4.92
CA VAL A 56 -18.62 -7.05 -4.52
C VAL A 56 -18.91 -6.01 -3.44
N TYR A 57 -17.93 -5.73 -2.57
CA TYR A 57 -18.07 -4.65 -1.58
C TYR A 57 -18.33 -3.30 -2.26
N ALA A 58 -17.41 -2.86 -3.14
CA ALA A 58 -17.53 -1.58 -3.82
C ALA A 58 -18.77 -1.51 -4.73
N LEU A 59 -19.14 -2.65 -5.34
CA LEU A 59 -20.32 -2.70 -6.20
C LEU A 59 -21.64 -2.53 -5.41
N ARG A 60 -21.77 -3.14 -4.23
CA ARG A 60 -22.93 -2.95 -3.36
C ARG A 60 -23.08 -1.50 -2.91
N GLU A 61 -21.96 -0.85 -2.59
CA GLU A 61 -21.93 0.56 -2.23
C GLU A 61 -22.33 1.43 -3.43
N PHE A 62 -21.77 1.18 -4.62
CA PHE A 62 -22.15 1.87 -5.86
C PHE A 62 -23.65 1.74 -6.15
N ASP A 63 -24.22 0.54 -6.02
CA ASP A 63 -25.63 0.29 -6.28
C ASP A 63 -26.57 1.02 -5.30
N ALA A 64 -26.09 1.41 -4.12
CA ALA A 64 -26.84 2.28 -3.22
C ALA A 64 -27.04 3.69 -3.80
N PHE A 65 -26.10 4.17 -4.62
CA PHE A 65 -26.19 5.45 -5.33
C PHE A 65 -26.85 5.30 -6.71
N ALA A 66 -26.75 4.12 -7.31
CA ALA A 66 -27.16 3.86 -8.69
C ALA A 66 -28.00 2.56 -8.81
N PRO A 67 -29.25 2.51 -8.29
CA PRO A 67 -29.95 1.25 -8.03
C PRO A 67 -30.43 0.42 -9.25
N ALA A 68 -30.41 0.92 -10.51
CA ALA A 68 -30.92 0.16 -11.67
C ALA A 68 -30.50 0.66 -13.09
N PRO A 69 -30.59 -0.18 -14.16
CA PRO A 69 -30.46 -1.64 -14.17
C PRO A 69 -29.00 -2.05 -14.42
N GLY A 70 -28.66 -3.24 -13.92
CA GLY A 70 -27.30 -3.76 -13.82
C GLY A 70 -26.46 -3.61 -15.09
N VAL A 71 -25.20 -3.21 -14.89
CA VAL A 71 -24.18 -3.54 -15.86
C VAL A 71 -23.97 -5.06 -15.78
N ASP A 72 -23.97 -5.72 -16.93
CA ASP A 72 -23.43 -7.07 -17.05
C ASP A 72 -21.92 -6.96 -16.84
N TRP A 73 -21.52 -6.95 -15.58
CA TRP A 73 -20.13 -6.81 -15.19
C TRP A 73 -19.36 -8.00 -15.76
N PRO A 74 -18.44 -7.79 -16.72
CA PRO A 74 -17.76 -8.89 -17.35
C PRO A 74 -17.06 -9.73 -16.29
N THR A 75 -17.39 -11.03 -16.28
CA THR A 75 -16.72 -12.04 -15.50
C THR A 75 -15.80 -12.83 -16.43
N GLY A 76 -14.49 -12.65 -16.28
CA GLY A 76 -13.49 -13.60 -16.76
C GLY A 76 -13.43 -14.86 -15.88
N PRO A 77 -12.71 -15.92 -16.28
CA PRO A 77 -12.55 -17.11 -15.46
C PRO A 77 -11.96 -16.74 -14.10
N VAL A 78 -12.77 -16.86 -13.05
CA VAL A 78 -12.35 -16.69 -11.66
C VAL A 78 -11.49 -17.88 -11.27
N ASN A 79 -10.18 -17.77 -11.46
CA ASN A 79 -9.24 -18.67 -10.80
C ASN A 79 -8.36 -17.82 -9.87
N LYS A 80 -7.74 -18.47 -8.87
CA LYS A 80 -6.90 -17.80 -7.86
C LYS A 80 -5.77 -16.91 -8.46
N LYS A 81 -5.46 -17.05 -9.76
CA LYS A 81 -4.38 -16.35 -10.47
C LYS A 81 -4.84 -15.27 -11.45
N THR A 82 -6.11 -15.26 -11.85
CA THR A 82 -6.67 -14.25 -12.77
C THR A 82 -8.06 -13.83 -12.28
N PRO A 83 -8.18 -12.78 -11.46
CA PRO A 83 -9.47 -12.14 -11.25
C PRO A 83 -9.99 -11.61 -12.60
N PRO A 84 -11.31 -11.48 -12.79
CA PRO A 84 -11.86 -10.84 -13.98
C PRO A 84 -11.26 -9.45 -14.11
N VAL A 85 -10.87 -9.08 -15.32
CA VAL A 85 -10.05 -7.89 -15.52
C VAL A 85 -10.96 -6.68 -15.35
N LEU A 86 -10.91 -6.05 -14.17
CA LEU A 86 -11.81 -4.94 -13.82
C LEU A 86 -11.75 -3.78 -14.82
N LYS A 87 -10.66 -3.65 -15.59
CA LYS A 87 -10.56 -2.68 -16.69
C LYS A 87 -11.70 -2.84 -17.73
N ASP A 88 -12.20 -4.06 -17.94
CA ASP A 88 -13.27 -4.34 -18.90
C ASP A 88 -14.62 -3.84 -18.41
N TRP A 89 -14.75 -3.57 -17.11
CA TRP A 89 -15.96 -2.98 -16.52
C TRP A 89 -16.20 -1.55 -17.01
N LEU A 90 -15.14 -0.81 -17.39
CA LEU A 90 -15.29 0.51 -18.02
C LEU A 90 -16.04 0.41 -19.35
N ALA A 91 -15.65 -0.54 -20.19
CA ALA A 91 -16.29 -0.77 -21.48
C ALA A 91 -17.73 -1.27 -21.31
N ALA A 92 -17.99 -2.16 -20.36
CA ALA A 92 -19.33 -2.64 -20.05
C ALA A 92 -20.25 -1.52 -19.50
N ALA A 93 -19.72 -0.68 -18.61
CA ALA A 93 -20.44 0.47 -18.09
C ALA A 93 -20.80 1.46 -19.21
N GLN A 94 -19.85 1.77 -20.09
CA GLN A 94 -20.08 2.63 -21.24
C GLN A 94 -21.13 2.07 -22.20
N LYS A 95 -21.11 0.75 -22.48
CA LYS A 95 -22.14 0.06 -23.28
C LYS A 95 -23.55 0.24 -22.69
N GLN A 96 -23.65 0.32 -21.36
CA GLN A 96 -24.88 0.55 -20.62
C GLN A 96 -25.17 2.04 -20.35
N GLN A 97 -24.45 2.94 -21.04
CA GLN A 97 -24.59 4.40 -20.98
C GLN A 97 -24.25 5.04 -19.64
N TRP A 98 -23.50 4.34 -18.78
CA TRP A 98 -22.90 4.95 -17.60
C TRP A 98 -21.81 5.93 -18.01
N LEU A 99 -21.71 7.04 -17.28
CA LEU A 99 -20.66 8.01 -17.50
C LEU A 99 -19.33 7.46 -16.98
N THR A 100 -18.32 7.42 -17.85
CA THR A 100 -16.97 6.99 -17.50
C THR A 100 -15.98 8.11 -17.80
N THR A 101 -14.91 8.19 -17.02
CA THR A 101 -13.86 9.19 -17.20
C THR A 101 -12.52 8.69 -16.69
N LYS A 102 -11.42 9.26 -17.17
CA LYS A 102 -10.06 9.02 -16.65
C LYS A 102 -9.50 10.24 -15.92
N ILE A 103 -10.36 11.20 -15.58
CA ILE A 103 -9.98 12.44 -14.91
C ILE A 103 -10.37 12.34 -13.45
N LEU A 104 -9.37 12.21 -12.56
CA LEU A 104 -9.61 12.01 -11.12
C LEU A 104 -10.37 13.19 -10.49
N THR A 105 -10.12 14.42 -10.94
CA THR A 105 -10.83 15.62 -10.47
C THR A 105 -12.28 15.72 -10.94
N ALA A 106 -12.71 14.83 -11.85
CA ALA A 106 -14.11 14.69 -12.26
C ALA A 106 -14.85 13.59 -11.45
N ALA A 107 -14.23 13.08 -10.38
CA ALA A 107 -14.81 12.10 -9.49
C ALA A 107 -16.10 12.59 -8.82
N GLU A 108 -16.98 11.63 -8.49
CA GLU A 108 -18.23 11.84 -7.77
C GLU A 108 -18.28 10.89 -6.57
N ILE A 109 -18.90 11.32 -5.47
CA ILE A 109 -19.19 10.40 -4.35
C ILE A 109 -20.11 9.29 -4.85
N GLY A 110 -19.80 8.06 -4.48
CA GLY A 110 -20.46 6.85 -4.94
C GLY A 110 -19.88 6.28 -6.24
N ALA A 111 -18.97 6.96 -6.93
CA ALA A 111 -18.36 6.44 -8.15
C ALA A 111 -17.45 5.24 -7.87
N LEU A 112 -17.43 4.28 -8.80
CA LEU A 112 -16.42 3.22 -8.80
C LEU A 112 -15.10 3.78 -9.31
N LEU A 113 -14.04 3.49 -8.57
CA LEU A 113 -12.66 3.83 -8.86
C LEU A 113 -11.91 2.56 -9.25
N ILE A 114 -11.43 2.49 -10.49
CA ILE A 114 -10.65 1.36 -10.98
C ILE A 114 -9.19 1.78 -11.08
N LEU A 115 -8.37 1.15 -10.26
CA LEU A 115 -6.92 1.36 -10.19
C LEU A 115 -6.19 0.12 -10.67
N SER A 116 -4.93 0.25 -11.01
CA SER A 116 -4.04 -0.88 -11.21
C SER A 116 -2.62 -0.59 -10.77
N ASP A 117 -1.86 -1.66 -10.55
CA ASP A 117 -0.41 -1.61 -10.37
C ASP A 117 0.23 -2.94 -10.83
N SER A 118 1.46 -3.21 -10.40
CA SER A 118 2.23 -4.42 -10.71
C SER A 118 1.57 -5.73 -10.25
N TYR A 119 0.60 -5.70 -9.32
CA TYR A 119 -0.06 -6.87 -8.74
C TYR A 119 -1.49 -7.09 -9.27
N GLY A 120 -2.05 -6.14 -10.00
CA GLY A 120 -3.33 -6.31 -10.68
C GLY A 120 -4.18 -5.06 -10.70
N THR A 121 -5.48 -5.26 -10.91
CA THR A 121 -6.50 -4.21 -10.87
C THR A 121 -7.23 -4.23 -9.53
N TYR A 122 -7.66 -3.06 -9.06
CA TYR A 122 -8.39 -2.87 -7.81
C TYR A 122 -9.68 -2.10 -8.09
N LEU A 123 -10.71 -2.36 -7.28
CA LEU A 123 -11.98 -1.65 -7.32
C LEU A 123 -12.24 -1.01 -5.96
N GLY A 124 -12.39 0.30 -5.96
CA GLY A 124 -12.84 1.08 -4.81
C GLY A 124 -14.14 1.82 -5.10
N VAL A 125 -14.76 2.34 -4.05
CA VAL A 125 -15.88 3.28 -4.14
C VAL A 125 -15.48 4.61 -3.50
N ILE A 126 -15.67 5.72 -4.21
CA ILE A 126 -15.36 7.05 -3.68
C ILE A 126 -16.40 7.40 -2.62
N THR A 127 -15.95 7.72 -1.42
CA THR A 127 -16.85 8.08 -0.32
C THR A 127 -16.83 9.56 -0.01
N GLU A 128 -15.71 10.24 -0.28
CA GLU A 128 -15.52 11.65 0.05
C GLU A 128 -14.68 12.37 -1.01
N LEU A 129 -14.99 13.64 -1.23
CA LEU A 129 -14.27 14.52 -2.14
C LEU A 129 -13.84 15.78 -1.38
N HIS A 130 -12.55 16.11 -1.52
CA HIS A 130 -11.94 17.30 -0.97
C HIS A 130 -11.30 18.11 -2.10
N PRO A 131 -10.95 19.40 -1.87
CA PRO A 131 -10.37 20.23 -2.93
C PRO A 131 -9.06 19.70 -3.52
N SER A 132 -8.25 18.98 -2.73
CA SER A 132 -6.92 18.51 -3.13
C SER A 132 -6.76 16.99 -3.13
N TYR A 133 -7.76 16.24 -2.70
CA TYR A 133 -7.72 14.77 -2.60
C TYR A 133 -9.12 14.16 -2.61
N LEU A 134 -9.18 12.85 -2.78
CA LEU A 134 -10.39 12.06 -2.53
C LEU A 134 -10.10 10.95 -1.53
N CYS A 135 -11.16 10.49 -0.87
CA CYS A 135 -11.14 9.25 -0.09
C CYS A 135 -12.05 8.22 -0.74
N TYR A 136 -11.59 6.97 -0.74
CA TYR A 136 -12.31 5.84 -1.28
C TYR A 136 -12.21 4.64 -0.34
N LYS A 137 -13.15 3.71 -0.43
CA LYS A 137 -13.10 2.45 0.32
C LYS A 137 -12.84 1.28 -0.60
N MET A 138 -11.91 0.42 -0.19
CA MET A 138 -11.72 -0.91 -0.74
C MET A 138 -11.24 -1.87 0.35
N PRO A 139 -11.33 -3.19 0.15
CA PRO A 139 -10.75 -4.14 1.10
C PRO A 139 -9.24 -3.94 1.25
N ASN A 140 -8.75 -3.86 2.49
CA ASN A 140 -7.32 -3.82 2.80
C ASN A 140 -6.68 -5.22 2.66
N VAL A 141 -5.42 -5.34 3.07
CA VAL A 141 -4.68 -6.62 3.06
C VAL A 141 -5.27 -7.72 3.94
N GLU A 142 -6.06 -7.35 4.97
CA GLU A 142 -6.81 -8.26 5.83
C GLU A 142 -8.19 -8.60 5.24
N GLY A 143 -8.54 -8.01 4.09
CA GLY A 143 -9.84 -8.12 3.47
C GLY A 143 -10.92 -7.29 4.16
N LEU A 144 -10.59 -6.30 4.99
CA LEU A 144 -11.57 -5.42 5.65
C LEU A 144 -11.78 -4.14 4.83
N PRO A 145 -13.03 -3.68 4.62
CA PRO A 145 -13.29 -2.40 3.98
C PRO A 145 -12.58 -1.27 4.75
N SER A 146 -11.59 -0.66 4.12
CA SER A 146 -10.75 0.37 4.73
C SER A 146 -10.77 1.62 3.88
N ARG A 147 -10.60 2.77 4.55
CA ARG A 147 -10.55 4.08 3.91
C ARG A 147 -9.14 4.32 3.37
N PHE A 148 -9.04 4.60 2.09
CA PHE A 148 -7.82 4.97 1.39
C PHE A 148 -7.91 6.40 0.88
N ARG A 149 -6.76 7.04 0.69
CA ARG A 149 -6.65 8.40 0.18
C ARG A 149 -5.89 8.44 -1.14
N LEU A 150 -6.30 9.34 -2.04
CA LEU A 150 -5.54 9.72 -3.24
C LEU A 150 -5.47 11.23 -3.35
N ASP A 151 -4.25 11.77 -3.36
CA ASP A 151 -4.00 13.19 -3.60
C ASP A 151 -4.02 13.52 -5.10
N PHE A 152 -4.71 14.58 -5.48
CA PHE A 152 -4.79 15.02 -6.89
C PHE A 152 -3.46 15.58 -7.42
N ALA A 153 -2.58 16.01 -6.51
CA ALA A 153 -1.26 16.50 -6.85
C ALA A 153 -0.25 15.38 -7.13
N ASP A 154 -0.54 14.14 -6.72
CA ASP A 154 0.32 13.00 -7.00
C ASP A 154 0.15 12.58 -8.47
N LYS A 155 1.22 12.79 -9.24
CA LYS A 155 1.25 12.52 -10.69
C LYS A 155 0.99 11.05 -11.03
N ASP A 156 1.23 10.14 -10.09
CA ASP A 156 0.98 8.71 -10.27
C ASP A 156 0.06 8.15 -9.20
N THR A 157 -0.87 8.98 -8.68
CA THR A 157 -2.03 8.51 -7.90
C THR A 157 -1.65 7.55 -6.76
N GLY A 158 -0.66 7.88 -5.93
CA GLY A 158 -0.18 7.04 -4.84
C GLY A 158 0.59 5.79 -5.30
N GLY A 159 1.18 5.82 -6.50
CA GLY A 159 1.79 4.66 -7.13
C GLY A 159 0.80 3.73 -7.86
N TYR A 160 -0.48 4.10 -7.93
CA TYR A 160 -1.46 3.43 -8.77
C TYR A 160 -1.52 4.05 -10.16
N ARG A 161 -1.85 3.25 -11.17
CA ARG A 161 -2.35 3.74 -12.44
C ARG A 161 -3.87 3.83 -12.38
N LEU A 162 -4.42 5.01 -12.66
CA LEU A 162 -5.86 5.18 -12.85
C LEU A 162 -6.30 4.53 -14.17
N GLU A 163 -7.08 3.46 -14.10
CA GLU A 163 -7.70 2.85 -15.30
C GLU A 163 -8.93 3.65 -15.72
N GLY A 164 -9.71 4.10 -14.74
CA GLY A 164 -10.86 4.97 -14.95
C GLY A 164 -11.82 5.01 -13.77
N LEU A 165 -12.84 5.84 -13.94
CA LEU A 165 -13.95 6.04 -13.03
C LEU A 165 -15.25 5.64 -13.72
N ILE A 166 -16.17 5.02 -12.99
CA ILE A 166 -17.57 4.82 -13.41
C ILE A 166 -18.43 5.64 -12.46
N LEU A 167 -19.02 6.73 -12.96
CA LEU A 167 -19.80 7.66 -12.15
C LEU A 167 -21.20 7.06 -11.89
N PRO A 168 -21.84 7.36 -10.74
CA PRO A 168 -23.12 6.76 -10.34
C PRO A 168 -24.31 7.40 -11.07
N ARG A 169 -24.15 7.72 -12.36
CA ARG A 169 -25.18 8.29 -13.20
C ARG A 169 -24.93 8.02 -14.69
N LYS A 170 -26.01 8.06 -15.47
CA LYS A 170 -25.94 7.99 -16.93
C LYS A 170 -25.56 9.33 -17.55
N ALA A 171 -25.07 9.30 -18.78
CA ALA A 171 -24.82 10.51 -19.55
C ALA A 171 -26.09 11.38 -19.64
N GLY A 172 -25.95 12.68 -19.36
CA GLY A 172 -27.06 13.64 -19.39
C GLY A 172 -27.88 13.75 -18.10
N SER A 173 -27.63 12.92 -17.09
CA SER A 173 -28.22 13.07 -15.75
C SER A 173 -27.47 14.11 -14.92
N ALA A 174 -28.15 14.85 -14.04
CA ALA A 174 -27.49 15.79 -13.13
C ALA A 174 -26.58 15.07 -12.13
N ALA A 175 -25.48 15.70 -11.74
CA ALA A 175 -24.64 15.19 -10.66
C ALA A 175 -25.39 15.32 -9.33
N PRO A 176 -25.40 14.27 -8.50
CA PRO A 176 -25.95 14.37 -7.16
C PRO A 176 -25.10 15.34 -6.31
N SER A 177 -25.79 16.19 -5.53
CA SER A 177 -25.16 17.10 -4.58
C SER A 177 -24.99 16.39 -3.25
N PHE A 178 -23.79 16.42 -2.68
CA PHE A 178 -23.49 15.81 -1.40
C PHE A 178 -22.90 16.84 -0.44
N ALA A 179 -23.27 16.72 0.82
CA ALA A 179 -22.65 17.51 1.89
C ALA A 179 -21.28 16.90 2.24
N PRO A 180 -20.23 17.72 2.44
CA PRO A 180 -18.95 17.24 2.91
C PRO A 180 -19.11 16.60 4.31
N SER A 181 -18.39 15.49 4.56
CA SER A 181 -18.27 14.91 5.89
C SER A 181 -17.49 15.87 6.80
N GLN A 182 -17.83 15.90 8.09
CA GLN A 182 -17.03 16.60 9.09
C GLN A 182 -16.19 15.57 9.87
N ALA A 183 -14.88 15.82 9.91
CA ALA A 183 -13.94 15.06 10.73
C ALA A 183 -14.28 15.20 12.22
N SER A 184 -14.26 14.11 12.98
CA SER A 184 -14.36 14.14 14.44
C SER A 184 -12.99 13.89 15.07
N ALA A 185 -12.51 14.85 15.86
CA ALA A 185 -11.27 14.73 16.62
C ALA A 185 -11.47 13.88 17.89
N GLY A 186 -10.52 12.98 18.17
CA GLY A 186 -10.43 12.28 19.44
C GLY A 186 -10.08 13.23 20.60
N THR A 187 -10.47 12.87 21.82
CA THR A 187 -10.37 13.73 23.02
C THR A 187 -9.46 13.18 24.12
N GLU A 188 -8.84 12.01 23.92
CA GLU A 188 -8.08 11.32 24.97
C GLU A 188 -6.57 11.46 24.76
N ALA A 189 -5.86 12.04 25.74
CA ALA A 189 -4.39 12.09 25.75
C ALA A 189 -3.78 10.68 25.79
N TYR A 190 -2.60 10.49 25.19
CA TYR A 190 -1.96 9.18 25.13
C TYR A 190 -0.44 9.30 25.28
N LYS A 191 0.10 8.68 26.33
CA LYS A 191 1.55 8.49 26.58
C LYS A 191 2.43 9.73 26.32
N GLY A 192 1.99 10.93 26.70
CA GLY A 192 2.75 12.18 26.51
C GLY A 192 2.21 13.09 25.40
N LEU A 193 1.30 12.58 24.56
CA LEU A 193 0.63 13.37 23.52
C LEU A 193 -0.67 14.01 24.02
N PRO A 194 -0.97 15.25 23.58
CA PRO A 194 -2.28 15.87 23.83
C PRO A 194 -3.38 15.08 23.10
N GLY A 195 -4.59 15.02 23.67
CA GLY A 195 -5.66 14.18 23.13
C GLY A 195 -6.11 14.51 21.70
N SER A 196 -5.81 15.71 21.22
CA SER A 196 -6.03 16.16 19.84
C SER A 196 -4.94 15.70 18.87
N SER A 197 -3.88 15.04 19.33
CA SER A 197 -2.78 14.63 18.48
C SER A 197 -3.26 13.58 17.47
N PRO A 198 -3.07 13.82 16.15
CA PRO A 198 -3.45 12.85 15.13
C PRO A 198 -2.63 11.57 15.22
N LEU A 199 -1.50 11.55 15.95
CA LEU A 199 -0.63 10.39 16.03
C LEU A 199 -1.14 9.30 16.99
N ILE A 200 -2.07 9.64 17.88
CA ILE A 200 -2.55 8.75 18.94
C ILE A 200 -3.10 7.42 18.40
N PRO A 201 -3.95 7.39 17.36
CA PRO A 201 -4.45 6.13 16.83
C PRO A 201 -3.34 5.22 16.27
N LEU A 202 -2.35 5.79 15.58
CA LEU A 202 -1.21 5.05 15.04
C LEU A 202 -0.36 4.45 16.16
N LEU A 203 -0.10 5.23 17.21
CA LEU A 203 0.68 4.76 18.36
C LEU A 203 -0.06 3.71 19.18
N LYS A 204 -1.37 3.85 19.37
CA LYS A 204 -2.19 2.80 19.99
C LYS A 204 -2.11 1.48 19.20
N ALA A 205 -2.09 1.54 17.87
CA ALA A 205 -1.95 0.36 17.01
C ALA A 205 -0.53 -0.22 17.00
N PHE A 206 0.51 0.61 17.07
CA PHE A 206 1.88 0.16 17.26
C PHE A 206 2.06 -0.52 18.62
N ASP A 207 1.61 0.15 19.68
CA ASP A 207 1.77 -0.30 21.06
C ASP A 207 0.93 -1.53 21.41
N SER A 208 -0.10 -1.87 20.63
CA SER A 208 -0.81 -3.14 20.79
C SER A 208 0.03 -4.35 20.33
N HIS A 209 1.06 -4.11 19.51
CA HIS A 209 2.01 -5.12 19.04
C HIS A 209 3.37 -5.04 19.75
N SER A 210 3.61 -3.96 20.51
CA SER A 210 4.83 -3.75 21.30
C SER A 210 4.61 -4.05 22.77
N LYS A 211 5.59 -4.69 23.42
CA LYS A 211 5.60 -4.86 24.89
C LYS A 211 6.37 -3.74 25.60
N ALA A 212 7.04 -2.87 24.85
CA ALA A 212 7.87 -1.81 25.41
C ALA A 212 7.01 -0.59 25.78
N PRO A 213 7.10 -0.07 27.02
CA PRO A 213 6.33 1.09 27.46
C PRO A 213 7.00 2.40 27.03
N VAL A 214 7.07 2.67 25.73
CA VAL A 214 7.65 3.93 25.21
C VAL A 214 6.77 5.11 25.60
N ALA A 215 7.35 6.10 26.28
CA ALA A 215 6.71 7.38 26.58
C ALA A 215 6.89 8.32 25.39
N TRP A 216 5.96 8.26 24.43
CA TRP A 216 6.06 9.01 23.18
C TRP A 216 6.04 10.53 23.39
N SER A 217 6.98 11.22 22.75
CA SER A 217 7.04 12.68 22.76
C SER A 217 6.13 13.29 21.70
N ALA A 218 5.72 14.55 21.91
CA ALA A 218 5.07 15.34 20.85
C ALA A 218 6.05 15.76 19.75
N ASP A 219 7.36 15.66 20.00
CA ASP A 219 8.42 15.89 19.01
C ASP A 219 8.87 14.54 18.39
N PRO A 220 8.56 14.27 17.10
CA PRO A 220 8.99 13.05 16.42
C PRO A 220 10.50 12.87 16.34
N GLU A 221 11.30 13.94 16.46
CA GLU A 221 12.77 13.87 16.45
C GLU A 221 13.32 13.04 17.63
N GLU A 222 12.59 13.01 18.74
CA GLU A 222 13.01 12.26 19.94
C GLU A 222 12.69 10.77 19.85
N TRP A 223 11.85 10.35 18.89
CA TRP A 223 11.23 9.02 18.89
C TRP A 223 12.23 7.89 18.70
N ILE A 224 13.27 8.10 17.88
CA ILE A 224 14.34 7.12 17.68
C ILE A 224 15.06 6.86 19.00
N THR A 225 15.53 7.93 19.65
CA THR A 225 16.22 7.85 20.94
C THR A 225 15.34 7.22 22.03
N LEU A 226 14.06 7.60 22.09
CA LEU A 226 13.10 7.04 23.05
C LEU A 226 12.84 5.55 22.81
N ALA A 227 12.73 5.12 21.55
CA ALA A 227 12.53 3.72 21.19
C ALA A 227 13.75 2.87 21.55
N GLU A 228 14.96 3.32 21.19
CA GLU A 228 16.21 2.65 21.53
C GLU A 228 16.40 2.55 23.04
N ALA A 229 16.09 3.60 23.80
CA ALA A 229 16.15 3.60 25.26
C ALA A 229 15.22 2.56 25.91
N GLN A 230 14.15 2.15 25.22
CA GLN A 230 13.23 1.08 25.68
C GLN A 230 13.56 -0.28 25.05
N GLY A 231 14.69 -0.40 24.36
CA GLY A 231 15.17 -1.64 23.76
C GLY A 231 14.39 -2.07 22.51
N LEU A 232 13.67 -1.16 21.86
CA LEU A 232 13.09 -1.43 20.55
C LEU A 232 14.17 -1.42 19.48
N THR A 233 13.97 -2.25 18.45
CA THR A 233 14.88 -2.28 17.31
C THR A 233 14.54 -1.15 16.35
N VAL A 234 15.55 -0.36 15.97
CA VAL A 234 15.46 0.68 14.96
C VAL A 234 16.29 0.26 13.74
N SER A 235 15.73 0.46 12.54
CA SER A 235 16.45 0.24 11.28
C SER A 235 16.54 1.52 10.47
N PHE A 236 17.74 1.77 9.95
CA PHE A 236 18.04 2.85 9.01
C PHE A 236 18.17 2.34 7.57
N ASP A 237 17.77 1.10 7.30
CA ASP A 237 17.68 0.57 5.94
C ASP A 237 16.25 0.75 5.40
N PRO A 238 16.05 1.57 4.34
CA PRO A 238 14.73 1.77 3.73
C PRO A 238 14.13 0.48 3.14
N ARG A 239 14.92 -0.57 2.93
CA ARG A 239 14.45 -1.87 2.42
C ARG A 239 14.06 -2.85 3.51
N ALA A 240 14.38 -2.56 4.77
CA ALA A 240 14.09 -3.44 5.89
C ALA A 240 12.67 -3.25 6.45
N ALA A 241 11.71 -2.83 5.63
CA ALA A 241 10.34 -2.61 6.07
C ALA A 241 9.74 -3.90 6.66
N LYS A 242 9.02 -3.77 7.77
CA LYS A 242 8.25 -4.85 8.40
C LYS A 242 6.84 -4.39 8.68
N THR A 243 5.89 -5.32 8.64
CA THR A 243 4.52 -5.08 9.09
C THR A 243 4.51 -4.60 10.54
N ASN A 244 3.64 -3.65 10.85
CA ASN A 244 3.49 -2.94 12.12
C ASN A 244 4.70 -2.08 12.55
N ALA A 245 5.70 -1.86 11.69
CA ALA A 245 6.75 -0.88 11.96
C ALA A 245 6.19 0.55 11.88
N LEU A 246 6.66 1.45 12.74
CA LEU A 246 6.53 2.88 12.49
C LEU A 246 7.54 3.28 11.42
N LEU A 247 7.06 3.87 10.34
CA LEU A 247 7.86 4.51 9.30
C LEU A 247 7.99 6.00 9.65
N LEU A 248 9.23 6.45 9.80
CA LEU A 248 9.60 7.85 10.01
C LEU A 248 10.17 8.39 8.71
N THR A 249 9.69 9.57 8.30
CA THR A 249 10.19 10.27 7.11
C THR A 249 10.47 11.74 7.41
N TYR A 250 11.47 12.28 6.72
CA TYR A 250 11.82 13.68 6.77
C TYR A 250 10.83 14.52 5.98
N GLN A 251 10.56 15.72 6.48
CA GLN A 251 9.91 16.80 5.76
C GLN A 251 10.66 18.08 6.13
N ASP A 252 11.15 18.82 5.13
CA ASP A 252 11.95 20.04 5.33
C ASP A 252 13.13 19.85 6.30
N GLY A 253 13.76 18.67 6.25
CA GLY A 253 14.93 18.31 7.07
C GLY A 253 14.61 17.92 8.51
N LYS A 254 13.33 17.69 8.85
CA LYS A 254 12.89 17.21 10.18
C LYS A 254 12.02 15.98 10.09
N ILE A 255 12.09 15.09 11.06
CA ILE A 255 11.15 13.97 11.19
C ILE A 255 9.76 14.56 11.46
N ALA A 256 8.84 14.34 10.52
CA ALA A 256 7.51 14.95 10.60
C ALA A 256 6.39 14.02 10.13
N ALA A 257 6.66 13.19 9.11
CA ALA A 257 5.68 12.27 8.58
C ALA A 257 5.89 10.89 9.19
N LEU A 258 4.85 10.46 9.92
CA LEU A 258 4.78 9.21 10.65
C LEU A 258 3.69 8.35 10.03
N SER A 259 4.02 7.09 9.75
CA SER A 259 3.04 6.14 9.22
C SER A 259 3.24 4.78 9.87
N LEU A 260 2.19 3.98 9.97
CA LEU A 260 2.30 2.58 10.39
C LEU A 260 2.32 1.69 9.15
N VAL A 261 3.34 0.85 9.00
CA VAL A 261 3.41 -0.10 7.88
C VAL A 261 2.37 -1.20 8.10
N ARG A 262 1.39 -1.33 7.21
CA ARG A 262 0.34 -2.36 7.27
C ARG A 262 0.62 -3.56 6.39
N ALA A 263 1.40 -3.37 5.33
CA ALA A 263 1.88 -4.47 4.49
C ALA A 263 3.16 -4.09 3.75
N VAL A 264 3.98 -5.10 3.47
CA VAL A 264 5.24 -4.99 2.75
C VAL A 264 5.15 -5.81 1.47
N TYR A 265 5.40 -5.18 0.34
CA TYR A 265 5.55 -5.81 -0.97
C TYR A 265 6.98 -5.53 -1.49
N PRO A 266 7.50 -6.34 -2.43
CA PRO A 266 8.82 -6.14 -3.03
C PRO A 266 9.14 -4.71 -3.53
N ASP A 267 8.14 -3.99 -4.02
CA ASP A 267 8.28 -2.68 -4.70
C ASP A 267 7.48 -1.55 -4.01
N LYS A 268 6.71 -1.84 -2.96
CA LYS A 268 5.83 -0.86 -2.31
C LYS A 268 5.45 -1.25 -0.87
N LEU A 269 4.95 -0.27 -0.13
CA LEU A 269 4.32 -0.45 1.17
C LEU A 269 2.86 -0.05 1.10
N ILE A 270 2.03 -0.68 1.93
CA ILE A 270 0.74 -0.11 2.32
C ILE A 270 0.93 0.47 3.71
N VAL A 271 0.72 1.77 3.85
CA VAL A 271 0.93 2.51 5.09
C VAL A 271 -0.35 3.13 5.59
N GLU A 272 -0.53 3.12 6.89
CA GLU A 272 -1.60 3.84 7.58
C GLU A 272 -1.06 5.19 8.06
N LYS A 273 -1.78 6.24 7.74
CA LYS A 273 -1.50 7.62 8.15
C LYS A 273 -2.67 8.16 8.94
N SER A 274 -2.37 9.15 9.77
CA SER A 274 -3.39 9.91 10.48
C SER A 274 -3.13 11.39 10.31
N ILE A 275 -4.06 12.09 9.67
CA ILE A 275 -4.01 13.54 9.47
C ILE A 275 -5.29 14.15 10.02
N ALA A 276 -5.13 15.21 10.81
CA ALA A 276 -6.24 15.92 11.45
C ALA A 276 -7.20 15.01 12.25
N GLY A 277 -6.69 13.91 12.81
CA GLY A 277 -7.46 12.95 13.60
C GLY A 277 -8.17 11.87 12.77
N GLU A 278 -8.02 11.88 11.45
CA GLU A 278 -8.59 10.87 10.56
C GLU A 278 -7.54 9.88 10.09
N GLN A 279 -7.87 8.58 10.18
CA GLN A 279 -7.03 7.50 9.67
C GLN A 279 -7.37 7.14 8.24
N TYR A 280 -6.35 6.87 7.44
CA TYR A 280 -6.49 6.39 6.08
C TYR A 280 -5.26 5.58 5.66
N LEU A 281 -5.45 4.72 4.66
CA LEU A 281 -4.39 3.95 4.04
C LEU A 281 -3.90 4.64 2.76
N GLU A 282 -2.60 4.53 2.50
CA GLU A 282 -1.96 4.95 1.27
C GLU A 282 -1.05 3.84 0.75
N GLN A 283 -0.88 3.79 -0.56
CA GLN A 283 0.20 3.05 -1.18
C GLN A 283 1.42 3.95 -1.27
N LEU A 284 2.57 3.41 -0.91
CA LEU A 284 3.85 4.09 -0.93
C LEU A 284 4.85 3.25 -1.72
N PRO A 285 5.10 3.58 -3.00
CA PRO A 285 6.16 2.95 -3.78
C PRO A 285 7.52 3.12 -3.10
N LEU A 286 8.31 2.05 -3.03
CA LEU A 286 9.61 2.07 -2.35
C LEU A 286 10.63 2.96 -3.08
N ASP A 287 10.52 3.10 -4.39
CA ASP A 287 11.35 4.01 -5.21
C ASP A 287 11.08 5.50 -4.92
N ARG A 288 9.97 5.81 -4.23
CA ARG A 288 9.59 7.17 -3.81
C ARG A 288 9.90 7.47 -2.36
N LEU A 289 10.35 6.48 -1.59
CA LEU A 289 10.72 6.64 -0.19
C LEU A 289 12.09 7.34 -0.08
N THR A 290 12.16 8.55 -0.61
CA THR A 290 13.39 9.34 -0.76
C THR A 290 13.73 10.10 0.53
N ASP A 291 12.71 10.51 1.28
CA ASP A 291 12.86 11.18 2.58
C ASP A 291 12.83 10.19 3.75
N PHE A 292 13.40 8.99 3.57
CA PHE A 292 13.44 7.98 4.63
C PHE A 292 14.29 8.44 5.82
N ALA A 293 13.75 8.29 7.04
CA ALA A 293 14.52 8.50 8.27
C ALA A 293 14.85 7.15 8.95
N ALA A 294 13.81 6.41 9.35
CA ALA A 294 13.98 5.14 10.05
C ALA A 294 12.71 4.30 10.05
N TYR A 295 12.86 3.01 10.36
CA TYR A 295 11.81 2.16 10.89
C TYR A 295 12.02 1.93 12.38
N ILE A 296 10.95 2.01 13.16
CA ILE A 296 10.92 1.52 14.55
C ILE A 296 10.05 0.28 14.59
N TYR A 297 10.61 -0.84 15.02
CA TYR A 297 9.87 -2.11 15.11
C TYR A 297 9.23 -2.29 16.48
N PRO A 298 8.04 -2.92 16.56
CA PRO A 298 7.39 -3.20 17.85
C PRO A 298 8.09 -4.31 18.65
N GLU A 299 8.97 -5.07 18.00
CA GLU A 299 9.77 -6.13 18.59
C GLU A 299 10.95 -5.54 19.40
N GLN A 300 11.13 -6.04 20.63
CA GLN A 300 12.34 -5.74 21.39
C GLN A 300 13.55 -6.41 20.73
N ALA A 301 14.68 -5.70 20.69
CA ALA A 301 15.93 -6.28 20.25
C ALA A 301 16.22 -7.53 21.08
N ASN A 302 16.43 -8.68 20.44
CA ASN A 302 16.80 -9.90 21.13
C ASN A 302 18.01 -9.61 22.00
N GLN A 303 17.82 -9.59 23.33
CA GLN A 303 18.94 -9.63 24.25
C GLN A 303 19.58 -11.01 24.07
N SER A 304 20.64 -11.06 23.27
CA SER A 304 21.58 -12.17 23.22
C SER A 304 21.91 -12.52 24.68
N THR A 305 21.43 -13.68 25.13
CA THR A 305 21.84 -14.29 26.38
C THR A 305 23.33 -14.55 26.30
N ALA A 306 24.13 -13.58 26.72
CA ALA A 306 25.52 -13.80 27.07
C ALA A 306 25.51 -14.73 28.29
N THR A 307 25.54 -16.04 28.04
CA THR A 307 25.87 -17.02 29.06
C THR A 307 27.34 -16.78 29.41
N THR A 308 27.56 -15.99 30.46
CA THR A 308 28.86 -15.90 31.13
C THR A 308 29.20 -17.31 31.63
N ALA A 309 30.04 -18.03 30.88
CA ALA A 309 30.72 -19.20 31.39
C ALA A 309 31.68 -18.73 32.49
N VAL A 310 31.25 -18.88 33.74
CA VAL A 310 32.15 -18.81 34.89
C VAL A 310 32.92 -20.13 34.91
N LEU A 311 34.23 -20.02 34.66
CA LEU A 311 35.22 -21.08 34.88
C LEU A 311 35.41 -21.34 36.39
#